data_AF-A0A6V7L7T3-F1
#
_entry.id   AF-A0A6V7L7T3-F1
#
_cell.length_a   1.000
_cell.length_b   1.000
_cell.length_c   1.000
_cell.angle_alpha   90.00
_cell.angle_beta   90.00
_cell.angle_gamma   90.00
#
_symmetry.space_group_name_H-M   'P 1'
#
loop_
_entity.id
_entity.type
_entity.pdbx_description
1 polymer ?
#
loop_
_entity_poly.entity_id
_entity_poly.type
_entity_poly.pdbx_seq_one_letter_code
_entity_poly.pdbx_strand_id
1 'polypeptide(L)'
;FPGMCFASTKCATVEPGKTWELAPFCGRSTCVPADDNSGRLFELVEDCGPLPKENPKCKLSEKTKKTAAFPECCPIFECEDGAKLEYPEIPTIPPPELVEDDKTPSTTPKA
;
A
#
# COMPACT_ATOMS: atom_id res chain seq x y z
N PHE A 1 2.25 -11.71 19.35
CA PHE A 1 3.47 -11.04 19.85
C PHE A 1 3.10 -9.68 20.40
N PRO A 2 2.90 -9.54 21.72
CA PRO A 2 2.53 -8.26 22.33
C PRO A 2 3.62 -7.20 22.06
N GLY A 3 3.22 -5.99 21.64
CA GLY A 3 4.14 -4.87 21.44
C GLY A 3 5.08 -4.97 20.23
N MET A 4 4.91 -5.92 19.33
CA MET A 4 5.72 -6.07 18.11
C MET A 4 4.88 -6.40 16.89
N CYS A 5 5.30 -5.95 15.71
CA CYS A 5 4.72 -6.37 14.44
C CYS A 5 5.26 -7.75 14.03
N PHE A 6 4.44 -8.55 13.34
CA PHE A 6 4.89 -9.81 12.75
C PHE A 6 5.15 -9.62 11.25
N ALA A 7 6.40 -9.78 10.84
CA ALA A 7 6.84 -9.67 9.45
C ALA A 7 6.74 -11.06 8.78
N SER A 8 5.66 -11.29 8.04
CA SER A 8 5.37 -12.58 7.39
C SER A 8 6.46 -13.02 6.41
N THR A 9 6.98 -12.09 5.60
CA THR A 9 8.05 -12.32 4.62
C THR A 9 9.38 -12.75 5.25
N LYS A 10 9.59 -12.44 6.54
CA LYS A 10 10.80 -12.80 7.31
C LYS A 10 10.56 -13.91 8.33
N CYS A 11 9.31 -14.32 8.55
CA CYS A 11 8.92 -15.21 9.65
C CYS A 11 9.49 -14.73 11.01
N ALA A 12 9.42 -13.42 11.26
CA ALA A 12 10.08 -12.78 12.41
C ALA A 12 9.21 -11.67 13.01
N THR A 13 9.59 -11.20 14.20
CA THR A 13 8.96 -10.04 14.85
C THR A 13 9.83 -8.81 14.71
N VAL A 14 9.19 -7.64 14.61
CA VAL A 14 9.84 -6.36 14.38
C VAL A 14 9.31 -5.34 15.38
N GLU A 15 10.22 -4.61 16.01
CA GLU A 15 9.89 -3.57 16.99
C GLU A 15 9.22 -2.36 16.33
N PRO A 16 8.38 -1.60 17.06
CA PRO A 16 7.82 -0.34 16.57
C PRO A 16 8.91 0.62 16.06
N GLY A 17 8.64 1.30 14.96
CA GLY A 17 9.54 2.24 14.29
C GLY A 17 10.57 1.59 13.36
N LYS A 18 10.68 0.25 13.34
CA LYS A 18 11.62 -0.45 12.44
C LYS A 18 10.98 -0.77 11.09
N THR A 19 11.82 -0.73 10.06
CA THR A 19 11.47 -1.04 8.67
C THR A 19 12.16 -2.32 8.21
N TRP A 20 11.52 -3.07 7.32
CA TRP A 20 12.08 -4.24 6.67
C TRP A 20 11.69 -4.32 5.19
N GLU A 21 12.56 -4.93 4.39
CA GLU A 21 12.25 -5.26 2.99
C GLU A 21 11.25 -6.41 2.91
N LEU A 22 10.38 -6.35 1.89
CA LEU A 22 9.37 -7.36 1.58
C LEU A 22 9.84 -8.39 0.54
N ALA A 23 11.14 -8.45 0.26
CA ALA A 23 11.73 -9.41 -0.67
C ALA A 23 11.17 -10.83 -0.43
N PRO A 24 10.70 -11.54 -1.48
CA PRO A 24 10.93 -11.28 -2.91
C PRO A 24 9.99 -10.25 -3.56
N PHE A 25 9.07 -9.62 -2.81
CA PHE A 25 8.23 -8.54 -3.33
C PHE A 25 8.98 -7.21 -3.31
N CYS A 26 8.72 -6.35 -4.30
CA CYS A 26 9.30 -5.01 -4.35
C CYS A 26 8.53 -4.04 -3.48
N GLY A 27 8.91 -3.98 -2.21
CA GLY A 27 8.31 -3.09 -1.22
C GLY A 27 9.09 -3.11 0.09
N ARG A 28 8.69 -2.22 0.99
CA ARG A 28 9.14 -2.21 2.37
C ARG A 28 7.95 -2.07 3.30
N SER A 29 8.13 -2.56 4.51
CA SER A 29 7.16 -2.44 5.58
C SER A 29 7.76 -1.73 6.77
N THR A 30 6.95 -0.96 7.49
CA THR A 30 7.34 -0.30 8.74
C THR A 30 6.34 -0.64 9.84
N CYS A 31 6.84 -0.99 11.03
CA CYS A 31 5.97 -1.24 12.18
C CYS A 31 5.57 0.10 12.81
N VAL A 32 4.32 0.50 12.69
CA VAL A 32 3.82 1.80 13.16
C VAL A 32 2.73 1.63 14.23
N PRO A 33 2.65 2.51 15.24
CA PRO A 33 1.53 2.53 16.16
C PRO A 33 0.25 3.01 15.47
N ALA A 34 -0.91 2.55 15.95
CA ALA A 34 -2.20 3.12 15.57
C ALA A 34 -2.36 4.55 16.09
N ASP A 35 -2.98 5.42 15.30
CA ASP A 35 -3.19 6.83 15.66
C ASP A 35 -4.19 7.04 16.83
N ASP A 36 -4.96 6.02 17.16
CA ASP A 36 -6.00 6.05 18.21
C ASP A 36 -5.47 5.80 19.63
N ASN A 37 -4.15 5.72 19.83
CA ASN A 37 -3.50 5.38 21.10
C ASN A 37 -3.97 4.06 21.73
N SER A 38 -4.57 3.15 20.95
CA SER A 38 -5.06 1.85 21.46
C SER A 38 -3.94 0.85 21.81
N GLY A 39 -2.68 1.20 21.53
CA GLY A 39 -1.53 0.29 21.64
C GLY A 39 -1.48 -0.77 20.53
N ARG A 40 -2.40 -0.72 19.56
CA ARG A 40 -2.33 -1.54 18.34
C ARG A 40 -1.16 -1.11 17.48
N LEU A 41 -0.58 -2.07 16.77
CA LEU A 41 0.49 -1.85 15.80
C LEU A 41 0.02 -2.28 14.41
N PHE A 42 0.43 -1.53 13.40
CA PHE A 42 0.20 -1.81 11.99
C PHE A 42 1.51 -2.04 11.27
N GLU A 43 1.48 -2.94 10.30
CA GLU A 43 2.50 -3.02 9.26
C GLU A 43 2.11 -2.04 8.15
N LEU A 44 2.77 -0.89 8.09
CA LEU A 44 2.61 0.06 6.99
C LEU A 44 3.45 -0.41 5.81
N VAL A 45 2.77 -0.85 4.75
CA VAL A 45 3.40 -1.33 3.51
C VAL A 45 3.53 -0.20 2.50
N GLU A 46 4.73 -0.02 1.97
CA GLU A 46 5.03 0.82 0.81
C GLU A 46 5.56 -0.07 -0.32
N ASP A 47 4.85 -0.11 -1.45
CA ASP A 47 5.24 -0.84 -2.65
C ASP A 47 5.21 0.07 -3.88
N CYS A 48 5.38 -0.51 -5.07
CA CYS A 48 5.42 0.25 -6.32
C CYS A 48 4.07 0.79 -6.79
N GLY A 49 2.99 0.57 -6.03
CA GLY A 49 1.64 0.93 -6.40
C GLY A 49 1.04 0.06 -7.51
N PRO A 50 -0.17 0.42 -8.00
CA PRO A 50 -0.85 -0.32 -9.04
C PRO A 50 -0.01 -0.36 -10.32
N LEU A 51 -0.01 -1.52 -10.97
CA LEU A 51 0.55 -1.63 -12.32
C LEU A 51 -0.38 -0.93 -13.33
N PRO A 52 0.19 -0.32 -14.38
CA PRO A 52 -0.61 0.26 -15.44
C PRO A 52 -1.40 -0.83 -16.18
N LYS A 53 -2.51 -0.43 -16.79
CA LYS A 53 -3.28 -1.27 -17.72
C LYS A 53 -2.38 -1.70 -18.88
N GLU A 54 -2.64 -2.89 -19.40
CA GLU A 54 -1.89 -3.42 -20.54
C GLU A 54 -1.95 -2.45 -21.72
N ASN A 55 -0.78 -2.04 -22.21
CA ASN A 55 -0.66 -1.15 -23.36
C ASN A 55 0.42 -1.71 -24.29
N PRO A 56 0.08 -2.16 -25.51
CA PRO A 56 1.06 -2.73 -26.44
C PRO A 56 2.15 -1.74 -26.88
N LYS A 57 1.94 -0.44 -26.69
CA LYS A 57 2.91 0.62 -27.00
C LYS A 57 3.84 0.97 -25.85
N CYS A 58 3.68 0.34 -24.68
CA CYS A 58 4.50 0.55 -23.50
C CYS A 58 5.05 -0.79 -23.02
N LYS A 59 6.37 -0.93 -22.97
CA LYS A 59 7.04 -2.15 -22.52
C LYS A 59 7.79 -1.93 -21.22
N LEU A 60 7.96 -2.99 -20.44
CA LEU A 60 8.86 -2.96 -19.28
C LEU A 60 10.29 -2.68 -19.76
N SER A 61 10.91 -1.63 -19.24
CA SER A 61 12.27 -1.23 -19.57
C SER A 61 13.28 -2.23 -19.01
N GLU A 62 14.34 -2.49 -19.77
CA GLU A 62 15.51 -3.26 -19.32
C GLU A 62 16.25 -2.59 -18.14
N LYS A 63 15.97 -1.30 -17.89
CA LYS A 63 16.50 -0.58 -16.73
C LYS A 63 15.85 -1.00 -15.41
N THR A 64 14.74 -1.76 -15.46
CA THR A 64 14.06 -2.27 -14.27
C THR A 64 14.93 -3.31 -13.55
N LYS A 65 15.41 -2.97 -12.34
CA LYS A 65 16.26 -3.85 -11.52
C LYS A 65 15.43 -4.68 -10.55
N LYS A 66 14.70 -5.69 -11.05
CA LYS A 66 13.74 -6.49 -10.27
C LYS A 66 14.27 -7.08 -8.94
N THR A 67 15.58 -7.27 -8.81
CA THR A 67 16.23 -7.84 -7.61
C THR A 67 16.86 -6.80 -6.68
N ALA A 68 16.72 -5.50 -7.00
CA ALA A 68 17.23 -4.44 -6.15
C ALA A 68 16.35 -4.26 -4.90
N ALA A 69 16.83 -3.46 -3.94
CA ALA A 69 16.03 -3.01 -2.82
C ALA A 69 14.95 -2.02 -3.27
N PHE A 70 13.82 -1.96 -2.57
CA PHE A 70 12.81 -0.92 -2.79
C PHE A 70 13.41 0.47 -2.46
N PRO A 71 13.18 1.52 -3.28
CA PRO A 71 12.26 1.60 -4.43
C PRO A 71 12.87 1.23 -5.79
N GLU A 72 14.16 0.88 -5.84
CA GLU A 72 14.90 0.66 -7.09
C GLU A 72 14.45 -0.59 -7.87
N CYS A 73 13.74 -1.51 -7.22
CA CYS A 73 13.14 -2.67 -7.87
C CYS A 73 11.83 -2.37 -8.61
N CYS A 74 11.29 -1.14 -8.50
CA CYS A 74 10.01 -0.81 -9.10
C CYS A 74 10.06 -0.84 -10.64
N PRO A 75 8.97 -1.27 -11.30
CA PRO A 75 8.92 -1.40 -12.74
C PRO A 75 9.00 -0.03 -13.43
N ILE A 76 9.96 0.11 -14.34
CA ILE A 76 10.09 1.27 -15.21
C ILE A 76 9.55 0.89 -16.57
N PHE A 77 8.61 1.65 -17.10
CA PHE A 77 8.03 1.40 -18.43
C PHE A 77 8.53 2.43 -19.44
N GLU A 78 8.89 1.95 -20.63
CA GLU A 78 9.25 2.77 -21.78
C GLU A 78 8.14 2.66 -22.83
N CYS A 79 7.60 3.82 -23.24
CA CYS A 79 6.51 3.93 -24.19
C CYS A 79 6.99 4.55 -25.51
N GLU A 80 6.37 4.16 -26.62
CA GLU A 80 6.53 4.86 -27.90
C GLU A 80 6.06 6.33 -27.79
N ASP A 81 6.57 7.20 -28.66
CA ASP A 81 6.23 8.62 -28.65
C ASP A 81 4.71 8.87 -28.70
N GLY A 82 4.21 9.60 -27.70
CA GLY A 82 2.80 9.93 -27.55
C GLY A 82 1.95 8.85 -26.86
N ALA A 83 2.49 7.66 -26.59
CA ALA A 83 1.81 6.66 -25.77
C ALA A 83 1.93 6.98 -24.28
N LYS A 84 0.84 6.81 -23.53
CA LYS A 84 0.76 7.04 -22.09
C LYS A 84 0.30 5.77 -21.37
N LEU A 85 0.80 5.59 -20.16
CA LEU A 85 0.32 4.56 -19.25
C LEU A 85 -0.97 5.04 -18.61
N GLU A 86 -2.00 4.21 -18.65
CA GLU A 86 -3.22 4.41 -17.88
C GLU A 86 -3.19 3.49 -16.67
N TYR A 87 -3.44 4.03 -15.49
CA TYR A 87 -3.50 3.23 -14.26
C TYR A 87 -4.95 2.87 -13.93
N PRO A 88 -5.21 1.72 -13.30
CA PRO A 88 -6.53 1.41 -12.75
C PRO A 88 -6.97 2.49 -11.77
N GLU A 89 -8.26 2.85 -11.80
CA GLU A 89 -8.84 3.68 -10.75
C GLU A 89 -8.88 2.88 -9.45
N ILE A 90 -8.27 3.42 -8.40
CA ILE A 90 -8.34 2.82 -7.07
C ILE A 90 -9.59 3.40 -6.40
N PRO A 91 -10.51 2.56 -5.88
CA PRO A 91 -11.59 3.03 -5.03
C PRO A 91 -10.99 3.78 -3.84
N THR A 92 -11.23 5.08 -3.75
CA THR A 92 -10.82 5.87 -2.59
C THR A 92 -11.98 5.92 -1.60
N ILE A 93 -11.67 5.74 -0.31
CA ILE A 93 -12.63 6.11 0.73
C ILE A 93 -12.67 7.64 0.72
N PRO A 94 -13.85 8.27 0.68
CA PRO A 94 -13.95 9.72 0.72
C PRO A 94 -13.23 10.26 1.97
N PRO A 95 -12.55 11.41 1.87
CA PRO A 95 -11.95 12.07 3.02
C PRO A 95 -12.96 12.24 4.16
N PRO A 96 -12.52 12.15 5.43
CA PRO A 96 -13.40 12.27 6.59
C PRO A 96 -14.14 13.61 6.67
N GLU A 97 -13.72 14.64 5.93
CA GLU A 97 -14.39 15.96 5.84
C GLU A 97 -15.61 15.97 4.89
N LEU A 98 -15.85 14.91 4.09
CA LEU A 98 -16.98 14.83 3.16
C LEU A 98 -18.13 13.95 3.65
N VAL A 99 -18.08 13.46 4.90
CA VAL A 99 -19.18 12.77 5.57
C VAL A 99 -19.90 13.71 6.53
N GLU A 100 -20.37 14.85 6.01
CA GLU A 100 -21.37 15.67 6.69
C GLU A 100 -22.66 15.66 5.86
N ASP A 101 -23.77 15.40 6.57
CA ASP A 101 -25.18 15.44 6.12
C ASP A 101 -25.72 14.25 5.30
N ASP A 102 -25.92 13.11 5.98
CA ASP A 102 -27.25 12.48 5.94
C ASP A 102 -27.66 12.12 7.38
N LYS A 103 -28.21 13.12 8.05
CA LYS A 103 -28.58 13.09 9.47
C LYS A 103 -29.98 12.47 9.65
N THR A 104 -30.00 11.16 9.97
CA THR A 104 -30.79 10.51 11.07
C THR A 104 -32.35 10.64 11.03
N PRO A 105 -33.14 10.10 12.00
CA PRO A 105 -33.19 8.81 12.71
C PRO A 105 -34.56 8.09 12.54
N SER A 106 -34.68 6.79 12.87
CA SER A 106 -35.89 6.32 13.57
C SER A 106 -35.70 5.00 14.34
N THR A 107 -35.62 5.16 15.65
CA THR A 107 -36.14 4.33 16.75
C THR A 107 -37.06 3.16 16.39
N THR A 108 -36.86 1.99 17.02
CA THR A 108 -37.71 1.45 18.11
C THR A 108 -37.13 0.13 18.67
N PRO A 109 -37.23 -0.16 20.00
CA PRO A 109 -36.65 -1.33 20.65
C PRO A 109 -37.61 -2.52 20.88
N LYS A 110 -36.99 -3.70 21.04
CA LYS A 110 -37.36 -4.87 21.88
C LYS A 110 -38.52 -5.80 21.46
N ALA A 111 -38.22 -7.11 21.41
CA ALA A 111 -38.96 -8.18 22.12
C ALA A 111 -37.99 -9.32 22.42
#